data_AF-A0A4R2KLX5-F1
#
_entry.id   AF-A0A4R2KLX5-F1
#
_cell.length_a   1.000
_cell.length_b   1.000
_cell.length_c   1.000
_cell.angle_alpha   90.00
_cell.angle_beta   90.00
_cell.angle_gamma   90.00
#
_symmetry.space_group_name_H-M   'P 1'
#
loop_
_entity.id
_entity.type
_entity.pdbx_description
1 polymer ?
#
loop_
_entity_poly.entity_id
_entity_poly.type
_entity_poly.pdbx_seq_one_letter_code
_entity_poly.pdbx_strand_id
1 'polypeptide(L)'
;MRYREKFVGNVEEIHEQLKETFGRLVRGTLEVEEAVVALPKDKTLEYKVKYEDGPEGQLAVKISWSDLVEEEEEEEEEFEI
;
A
#
# COMPACT_ATOMS: atom_id res chain seq x y z
N MET A 1 -0.07 -8.08 -11.73
CA MET A 1 1.38 -8.13 -11.45
C MET A 1 1.58 -8.41 -9.96
N ARG A 2 2.58 -9.21 -9.57
CA ARG A 2 2.93 -9.44 -8.15
C ARG A 2 4.38 -9.05 -7.96
N TYR A 3 4.63 -7.88 -7.37
CA TYR A 3 5.96 -7.34 -7.10
C TYR A 3 6.12 -7.02 -5.61
N ARG A 4 7.31 -7.25 -5.06
CA ARG A 4 7.64 -6.95 -3.66
C ARG A 4 9.08 -6.49 -3.57
N GLU A 5 9.29 -5.26 -3.10
CA GLU A 5 10.61 -4.72 -2.78
C GLU A 5 10.84 -4.75 -1.27
N LYS A 6 12.10 -4.90 -0.85
CA LYS A 6 12.51 -4.81 0.56
C LYS A 6 13.58 -3.73 0.70
N PHE A 7 13.33 -2.80 1.61
CA PHE A 7 14.29 -1.79 2.03
C PHE A 7 14.59 -1.95 3.53
N VAL A 8 15.84 -1.70 3.93
CA VAL A 8 16.26 -1.70 5.34
C VAL A 8 17.09 -0.45 5.56
N GLY A 9 16.68 0.39 6.50
CA GLY A 9 17.33 1.65 6.82
C GLY A 9 16.81 2.21 8.14
N ASN A 10 17.29 3.39 8.50
CA ASN A 10 16.80 4.15 9.64
C ASN A 10 15.46 4.86 9.33
N VAL A 11 14.89 5.53 10.33
CA VAL A 11 13.58 6.19 10.22
C VAL A 11 13.56 7.29 9.14
N GLU A 12 14.63 8.08 9.03
CA GLU A 12 14.73 9.16 8.05
C GLU A 12 14.79 8.59 6.62
N GLU A 13 15.62 7.56 6.42
CA GLU A 13 15.77 6.87 5.13
C GLU A 13 14.45 6.20 4.69
N ILE A 14 13.76 5.52 5.61
CA ILE A 14 12.45 4.90 5.32
C ILE A 14 11.42 5.99 4.96
N HIS A 15 11.42 7.10 5.68
CA HIS A 15 10.48 8.20 5.42
C HIS A 15 10.72 8.87 4.07
N GLU A 16 11.98 9.08 3.66
CA GLU A 16 12.33 9.56 2.33
C GLU A 16 11.88 8.58 1.24
N GLN A 17 12.16 7.28 1.43
CA GLN A 17 11.77 6.24 0.47
C GLN A 17 10.24 6.18 0.30
N LEU A 18 9.48 6.25 1.40
CA LEU A 18 8.02 6.26 1.36
C LEU A 18 7.47 7.47 0.60
N LYS A 19 8.01 8.67 0.88
CA LYS A 19 7.63 9.91 0.18
C LYS A 19 7.92 9.84 -1.31
N GLU A 20 9.10 9.34 -1.67
CA GLU A 20 9.50 9.23 -3.05
C GLU A 20 8.62 8.23 -3.81
N THR A 21 8.46 7.01 -3.30
CA THR A 21 7.64 5.97 -3.92
C THR A 21 6.19 6.42 -4.07
N PHE A 22 5.60 6.97 -3.01
CA PHE A 22 4.23 7.49 -3.07
C PHE A 22 4.10 8.68 -4.02
N GLY A 23 5.07 9.61 -4.01
CA GLY A 23 5.10 10.74 -4.93
C GLY A 23 5.20 10.32 -6.39
N ARG A 24 6.01 9.30 -6.71
CA ARG A 24 6.10 8.70 -8.05
C ARG A 24 4.79 8.03 -8.45
N LEU A 25 4.12 7.32 -7.54
CA LEU A 25 2.83 6.69 -7.80
C LEU A 25 1.76 7.72 -8.18
N VAL A 26 1.61 8.78 -7.38
CA VAL A 26 0.61 9.83 -7.61
C VAL A 26 0.89 10.61 -8.91
N ARG A 27 2.16 10.79 -9.27
CA ARG A 27 2.56 11.41 -10.55
C ARG A 27 2.41 10.48 -11.76
N GLY A 28 2.16 9.18 -11.56
CA GLY A 28 2.11 8.19 -12.63
C GLY A 28 3.48 7.90 -13.25
N THR A 29 4.56 8.07 -12.48
CA THR A 29 5.95 7.83 -12.90
C THR A 29 6.61 6.71 -12.10
N LEU A 30 5.82 5.91 -11.38
CA LEU A 30 6.33 4.74 -10.67
C LEU A 30 6.46 3.59 -11.66
N GLU A 31 7.70 3.21 -11.96
CA GLU A 31 8.01 2.08 -12.84
C GLU A 31 8.44 0.88 -12.00
N VAL A 32 7.86 -0.28 -12.29
CA VAL A 32 8.15 -1.56 -11.65
C VAL A 32 8.28 -2.58 -12.76
N GLU A 33 9.43 -3.28 -12.85
CA GLU A 33 9.72 -4.28 -13.91
C GLU A 33 9.28 -3.84 -15.32
N GLU A 34 9.66 -2.62 -15.72
CA GLU A 34 9.33 -2.03 -17.04
C GLU A 34 7.84 -1.70 -17.25
N ALA A 35 7.00 -1.85 -16.23
CA ALA A 35 5.59 -1.45 -16.23
C ALA A 35 5.36 -0.21 -15.37
N VAL A 36 4.61 0.77 -15.89
CA VAL A 36 4.18 1.94 -15.11
C VAL A 36 2.98 1.56 -14.24
N VAL A 37 3.11 1.72 -12.93
CA VAL A 37 2.02 1.62 -11.97
C VAL A 37 1.31 2.97 -11.90
N ALA A 38 0.02 3.00 -12.23
CA ALA A 38 -0.79 4.21 -12.21
C ALA A 38 -2.07 3.99 -11.42
N LEU A 39 -2.46 5.00 -10.63
CA LEU A 39 -3.77 5.03 -9.99
C LEU A 39 -4.86 5.32 -11.02
N PRO A 40 -5.98 4.58 -11.00
CA PRO A 40 -7.12 4.89 -11.86
C PRO A 40 -7.74 6.23 -11.45
N LYS A 41 -8.19 7.02 -12.42
CA LYS A 41 -8.80 8.34 -12.18
C LYS A 41 -10.32 8.30 -12.06
N ASP A 42 -10.89 7.19 -12.51
CA ASP A 42 -12.30 6.92 -12.73
C ASP A 42 -12.87 5.88 -11.75
N LYS A 43 -12.04 5.37 -10.84
CA LYS A 43 -12.42 4.37 -9.84
C LYS A 43 -12.31 4.93 -8.42
N THR A 44 -13.14 4.39 -7.54
CA THR A 44 -13.00 4.60 -6.10
C THR A 44 -11.74 3.89 -5.61
N LEU A 45 -10.97 4.58 -4.76
CA LEU A 45 -9.81 4.01 -4.08
C LEU A 45 -10.19 3.65 -2.66
N GLU A 46 -9.81 2.46 -2.22
CA GLU A 46 -9.89 2.03 -0.82
C GLU A 46 -8.54 2.24 -0.15
N TYR A 47 -8.55 2.69 1.11
CA TYR A 47 -7.36 2.90 1.93
C TYR A 47 -7.50 2.14 3.24
N LYS A 48 -6.62 1.16 3.49
CA LYS A 48 -6.59 0.38 4.73
C LYS A 48 -5.24 0.52 5.42
N VAL A 49 -5.27 0.74 6.73
CA VAL A 49 -4.08 0.80 7.58
C VAL A 49 -4.20 -0.22 8.70
N LYS A 50 -3.19 -1.07 8.84
CA LYS A 50 -3.06 -2.01 9.96
C LYS A 50 -1.88 -1.61 10.83
N TYR A 51 -2.10 -1.57 12.13
CA TYR A 51 -1.09 -1.32 13.15
C TYR A 51 -0.91 -2.60 13.98
N GLU A 52 0.33 -3.02 14.17
CA GLU A 52 0.68 -4.13 15.06
C GLU A 52 1.71 -3.58 16.05
N ASP A 53 1.34 -3.54 17.32
CA ASP A 53 2.19 -3.09 18.41
C ASP A 53 2.61 -4.31 19.25
N GLY A 54 3.92 -4.50 19.37
CA GLY A 54 4.52 -5.72 19.91
C GLY A 54 6.05 -5.63 19.92
N PRO A 55 6.76 -6.70 20.30
CA PRO A 55 8.23 -6.71 20.32
C PRO A 55 8.85 -6.41 18.94
N GLU A 56 8.12 -6.70 17.86
CA GLU A 56 8.40 -6.26 16.50
C GLU A 56 7.19 -5.44 16.00
N GLY A 57 7.27 -4.12 16.10
CA GLY A 57 6.20 -3.23 15.65
C GLY A 57 6.09 -3.16 14.13
N GLN A 58 4.87 -3.14 13.59
CA GLN A 58 4.62 -3.11 12.16
C GLN A 58 3.48 -2.14 11.79
N LEU A 59 3.70 -1.42 10.68
CA LEU A 59 2.69 -0.61 9.99
C LEU A 59 2.51 -1.14 8.57
N ALA A 60 1.29 -1.50 8.21
CA ALA A 60 0.94 -1.85 6.83
C ALA A 60 -0.08 -0.84 6.27
N VAL A 61 0.25 -0.23 5.14
CA VAL A 61 -0.62 0.68 4.39
C VAL A 61 -0.94 0.03 3.05
N LYS A 62 -2.23 -0.14 2.74
CA LYS A 62 -2.70 -0.69 1.46
C LYS A 62 -3.64 0.30 0.78
N ILE A 63 -3.44 0.47 -0.53
CA ILE A 63 -4.34 1.22 -1.41
C ILE A 63 -4.83 0.24 -2.47
N SER A 64 -6.15 0.03 -2.53
CA SER A 64 -6.83 -0.91 -3.42
C SER A 64 -7.73 -0.17 -4.39
N TRP A 65 -7.86 -0.71 -5.60
CA TRP A 65 -8.88 -0.30 -6.55
C TRP A 65 -9.33 -1.51 -7.35
N SER A 66 -10.63 -1.61 -7.63
CA SER A 66 -11.23 -2.70 -8.38
C SER A 66 -12.24 -2.14 -9.38
N ASP A 67 -12.53 -2.90 -10.44
CA ASP A 67 -13.61 -2.62 -11.38
C ASP A 67 -15.00 -2.94 -10.82
N LEU A 68 -15.06 -3.56 -9.64
CA LEU A 68 -16.30 -3.99 -9.00
C LEU A 68 -16.85 -2.85 -8.15
N VAL A 69 -17.97 -2.30 -8.62
CA VAL A 69 -18.87 -1.45 -7.85
C VAL A 69 -19.48 -2.31 -6.74
N GLU A 70 -19.19 -1.97 -5.49
CA GLU A 70 -19.79 -2.49 -4.24
C GLU A 70 -19.92 -4.02 -4.14
N GLU A 71 -19.00 -4.65 -3.40
CA GLU A 71 -19.36 -5.78 -2.54
C GLU A 71 -18.91 -5.48 -1.12
N GLU A 72 -19.80 -5.85 -0.19
CA GLU A 72 -19.93 -5.42 1.19
C GLU A 72 -18.73 -5.76 2.08
N GLU A 73 -18.69 -5.08 3.24
CA GLU A 73 -17.86 -5.34 4.41
C GLU A 73 -17.33 -6.80 4.51
N GLU A 74 -16.04 -7.02 4.23
CA GLU A 74 -15.33 -8.14 4.86
C GLU A 74 -15.05 -7.73 6.31
N GLU A 75 -15.96 -8.13 7.21
CA GLU A 75 -15.65 -8.33 8.63
C GLU A 75 -14.40 -9.21 8.72
N GLU A 76 -13.24 -8.60 9.04
CA GLU A 76 -12.08 -9.36 9.50
C GLU A 76 -12.46 -9.94 10.88
N GLU A 77 -12.94 -11.19 10.89
CA GLU A 77 -13.07 -11.98 12.12
C GLU A 77 -11.72 -11.99 12.84
N GLU A 78 -11.69 -11.27 13.96
CA GLU A 78 -10.61 -11.26 14.94
C GLU A 78 -10.53 -12.67 15.57
N PHE A 79 -9.69 -13.55 15.02
CA PHE A 79 -9.34 -14.80 15.70
C PHE A 79 -8.40 -14.48 16.86
N GLU A 80 -8.96 -14.32 18.06
CA GLU A 80 -8.25 -14.54 19.32
C GLU A 80 -7.93 -16.04 19.46
N ILE A 81 -6.65 -16.42 19.43
CA ILE A 81 -6.14 -17.63 20.11
C ILE A 81 -4.77 -17.34 20.71
#